data_AF-A0A2H1V705-F1
#
_entry.id   AF-A0A2H1V705-F1
#
_cell.length_a   1.000
_cell.length_b   1.000
_cell.length_c   1.000
_cell.angle_alpha   90.00
_cell.angle_beta   90.00
_cell.angle_gamma   90.00
#
_symmetry.space_group_name_H-M   'P 1'
#
loop_
_entity.id
_entity.type
_entity.pdbx_description
1 polymer ?
#
loop_
_entity_poly.entity_id
_entity_poly.type
_entity_poly.pdbx_seq_one_letter_code
_entity_poly.pdbx_strand_id
1 'polypeptide(L)'
;MYCNDRLDVDCNMELTRIGLHGLWPLEPLLKDYGVDLVIWAHDHLYERSFPLYDNKVYNGSTEYPYVNPGAPVHIITGSAGCKEGHSHFKDHPAPWSAFRSSDYGYTRFEAHNKTHVYMEQVNVEQNGQVIDSLWLVKDLHKPYDI
;
A
#
# COMPACT_ATOMS: atom_id res chain seq x y z
N MET A 1 2.46 9.41 0.17
CA MET A 1 2.01 8.05 -0.17
C MET A 1 1.01 8.12 -1.32
N TYR A 2 0.64 6.98 -1.89
CA TYR A 2 -0.68 6.85 -2.50
C TYR A 2 -1.71 6.80 -1.38
N CYS A 3 -2.68 7.69 -1.38
CA CYS A 3 -3.75 7.69 -0.38
C CYS A 3 -5.10 8.12 -0.95
N ASN A 4 -6.15 7.56 -0.36
CA ASN A 4 -7.54 7.88 -0.67
C ASN A 4 -8.26 8.58 0.49
N ASP A 5 -7.59 9.45 1.26
CA ASP A 5 -8.28 10.34 2.22
C ASP A 5 -8.90 11.56 1.51
N ARG A 6 -10.14 11.91 1.88
CA ARG A 6 -10.91 13.03 1.32
C ARG A 6 -10.67 14.38 2.00
N LEU A 7 -10.18 14.37 3.24
CA LEU A 7 -9.91 15.56 4.05
C LEU A 7 -8.43 15.92 4.11
N ASP A 8 -7.54 14.94 3.89
CA ASP A 8 -6.11 15.20 3.85
C ASP A 8 -5.70 15.87 2.53
N VAL A 9 -5.07 17.04 2.66
CA VAL A 9 -4.53 17.82 1.53
C VAL A 9 -3.30 17.15 0.93
N ASP A 10 -2.52 16.40 1.73
CA ASP A 10 -1.30 15.74 1.29
C ASP A 10 -1.62 14.66 0.25
N CYS A 11 -2.82 14.05 0.32
CA CYS A 11 -3.33 13.12 -0.68
C CYS A 11 -3.55 13.69 -2.06
N ASN A 12 -3.67 15.02 -2.19
CA ASN A 12 -3.80 15.67 -3.50
C ASN A 12 -2.47 16.18 -4.05
N MET A 13 -1.41 16.20 -3.24
CA MET A 13 -0.10 16.71 -3.65
C MET A 13 0.78 15.65 -4.31
N GLU A 14 0.51 14.36 -4.05
CA GLU A 14 1.24 13.22 -4.63
C GLU A 14 2.78 13.32 -4.46
N LEU A 15 3.25 13.90 -3.35
CA LEU A 15 4.67 14.22 -3.12
C LEU A 15 5.59 13.00 -3.23
N THR A 16 5.11 11.79 -2.92
CA THR A 16 5.90 10.56 -3.09
C THR A 16 6.17 10.26 -4.57
N ARG A 17 5.21 10.56 -5.45
CA ARG A 17 5.28 10.28 -6.89
C ARG A 17 5.98 11.40 -7.65
N ILE A 18 5.53 12.64 -7.48
CA ILE A 18 6.02 13.77 -8.28
C ILE A 18 7.05 14.64 -7.55
N GLY A 19 7.25 14.43 -6.25
CA GLY A 19 8.15 15.26 -5.46
C GLY A 19 7.61 16.66 -5.20
N LEU A 20 8.35 17.45 -4.41
CA LEU A 20 8.00 18.83 -4.13
C LEU A 20 8.41 19.71 -5.32
N HIS A 21 7.43 20.28 -6.02
CA HIS A 21 7.67 21.05 -7.26
C HIS A 21 8.44 20.26 -8.34
N GLY A 22 8.23 18.94 -8.43
CA GLY A 22 8.95 18.09 -9.39
C GLY A 22 10.32 17.62 -8.89
N LEU A 23 10.73 18.00 -7.67
CA LEU A 23 12.03 17.67 -7.11
C LEU A 23 11.93 16.56 -6.08
N TRP A 24 12.92 15.66 -6.11
CA TRP A 24 13.10 14.54 -5.18
C TRP A 24 11.90 13.58 -5.10
N PRO A 25 11.34 13.13 -6.25
CA PRO A 25 10.33 12.09 -6.22
C PRO A 25 10.93 10.78 -5.69
N LEU A 26 10.20 10.09 -4.82
CA LEU A 26 10.64 8.83 -4.24
C LEU A 26 10.22 7.64 -5.10
N GLU A 27 9.06 7.70 -5.76
CA GLU A 27 8.51 6.59 -6.54
C GLU A 27 9.45 6.07 -7.65
N PRO A 28 10.13 6.92 -8.44
CA PRO A 28 11.12 6.43 -9.41
C PRO A 28 12.26 5.64 -8.75
N LEU A 29 12.70 6.05 -7.56
CA LEU A 29 13.72 5.31 -6.82
C LEU A 29 13.20 3.96 -6.33
N LEU A 30 11.97 3.90 -5.84
CA LEU A 30 11.35 2.64 -5.41
C LEU A 30 11.26 1.64 -6.57
N LYS A 31 10.93 2.13 -7.77
CA LYS A 31 10.95 1.35 -9.02
C LYS A 31 12.36 0.88 -9.38
N ASP A 32 13.33 1.80 -9.47
CA ASP A 32 14.67 1.53 -9.99
C ASP A 32 15.47 0.57 -9.09
N TYR A 33 15.17 0.54 -7.79
CA TYR A 33 15.78 -0.38 -6.84
C TYR A 33 14.95 -1.65 -6.59
N GLY A 34 13.85 -1.85 -7.32
CA GLY A 34 13.04 -3.06 -7.24
C GLY A 34 12.37 -3.26 -5.88
N VAL A 35 11.95 -2.18 -5.21
CA VAL A 35 11.29 -2.28 -3.90
C VAL A 35 9.96 -3.03 -4.04
N ASP A 36 9.87 -4.21 -3.43
CA ASP A 36 8.69 -5.08 -3.58
C ASP A 36 7.46 -4.56 -2.80
N LEU A 37 7.70 -3.99 -1.62
CA LEU A 37 6.66 -3.52 -0.69
C LEU A 37 7.05 -2.17 -0.07
N VAL A 38 6.08 -1.26 0.04
CA VAL A 38 6.25 0.05 0.66
C VAL A 38 5.17 0.27 1.71
N ILE A 39 5.60 0.44 2.96
CA ILE A 39 4.71 0.60 4.10
C ILE A 39 4.63 2.09 4.48
N TRP A 40 3.41 2.58 4.63
CA TRP A 40 3.08 3.95 5.01
C TRP A 40 2.23 3.99 6.28
N ALA A 41 2.14 5.19 6.87
CA ALA A 41 1.26 5.50 8.00
C ALA A 41 0.55 6.84 7.72
N HIS A 42 0.66 7.84 8.60
CA HIS A 42 0.01 9.16 8.50
C HIS A 42 -1.53 9.10 8.52
N ASP A 43 -2.17 8.61 7.46
CA ASP A 43 -3.62 8.46 7.43
C ASP A 43 -4.04 7.40 8.45
N HIS A 44 -4.99 7.74 9.31
CA HIS A 44 -5.48 6.87 10.37
C HIS A 44 -6.49 5.84 9.83
N LEU A 45 -6.04 5.04 8.86
CA LEU A 45 -6.78 3.98 8.18
C LEU A 45 -5.84 2.87 7.71
N TYR A 46 -6.43 1.77 7.23
CA TYR A 46 -5.73 0.71 6.50
C TYR A 46 -6.14 0.72 5.03
N GLU A 47 -5.15 0.77 4.12
CA GLU A 47 -5.39 0.65 2.68
C GLU A 47 -4.29 -0.15 2.01
N ARG A 48 -4.68 -1.17 1.26
CA ARG A 48 -3.78 -1.96 0.40
C ARG A 48 -4.03 -1.61 -1.06
N SER A 49 -2.96 -1.30 -1.78
CA SER A 49 -3.02 -1.12 -3.23
C SER A 49 -2.87 -2.46 -3.98
N PHE A 50 -3.33 -2.50 -5.22
CA PHE A 50 -2.72 -3.34 -6.25
C PHE A 50 -1.27 -2.86 -6.50
N PRO A 51 -0.38 -3.68 -7.10
CA PRO A 51 0.92 -3.21 -7.55
C PRO A 51 0.78 -1.98 -8.45
N LEU A 52 1.48 -0.90 -8.12
CA LEU A 52 1.17 0.43 -8.63
C LEU A 52 2.44 1.21 -8.94
N TYR A 53 2.43 1.87 -10.08
CA TYR A 53 3.41 2.89 -10.43
C TYR A 53 2.73 3.95 -11.31
N ASP A 54 3.01 5.21 -11.06
CA ASP A 54 2.45 6.33 -11.82
C ASP A 54 0.91 6.27 -11.97
N ASN A 55 0.20 6.02 -10.86
CA ASN A 55 -1.26 5.84 -10.83
C ASN A 55 -1.81 4.69 -11.72
N LYS A 56 -0.96 3.83 -12.27
CA LYS A 56 -1.32 2.68 -13.10
C LYS A 56 -1.01 1.35 -12.43
N VAL A 57 -1.93 0.39 -12.56
CA VAL A 57 -1.82 -0.95 -11.97
C VAL A 57 -0.96 -1.86 -12.84
N TYR A 58 -0.04 -2.59 -12.20
CA TYR A 58 0.89 -3.56 -12.81
C TYR A 58 0.81 -4.94 -12.11
N ASN A 59 -0.40 -5.50 -12.07
CA ASN A 59 -0.64 -6.85 -11.54
C ASN A 59 0.24 -7.90 -12.24
N GLY A 60 0.66 -8.92 -11.50
CA GLY A 60 1.33 -10.10 -12.09
C GLY A 60 0.41 -10.87 -13.04
N SER A 61 -0.85 -11.04 -12.65
CA SER A 61 -1.93 -11.55 -13.51
C SER A 61 -3.29 -11.11 -12.96
N THR A 62 -4.37 -11.37 -13.72
CA THR A 62 -5.74 -11.08 -13.27
C THR A 62 -6.14 -11.89 -12.03
N GLU A 63 -5.73 -13.16 -11.96
CA GLU A 63 -6.07 -14.07 -10.85
C GLU A 63 -5.09 -13.92 -9.68
N TYR A 64 -3.81 -13.70 -9.97
CA TYR A 64 -2.74 -13.58 -9.00
C TYR A 64 -2.02 -12.23 -9.14
N PRO A 65 -2.62 -11.12 -8.67
CA PRO A 65 -2.07 -9.79 -8.85
C PRO A 65 -0.73 -9.58 -8.13
N TYR A 66 -0.50 -10.31 -7.03
CA TYR A 66 0.67 -10.18 -6.15
C TYR A 66 1.76 -11.24 -6.39
N VAL A 67 1.66 -12.05 -7.44
CA VAL A 67 2.70 -13.01 -7.83
C VAL A 67 3.52 -12.43 -8.98
N ASN A 68 4.81 -12.20 -8.74
CA ASN A 68 5.72 -11.49 -9.65
C ASN A 68 5.11 -10.18 -10.19
N PRO A 69 4.65 -9.27 -9.30
CA PRO A 69 4.05 -8.02 -9.74
C PRO A 69 5.06 -7.17 -10.54
N GLY A 70 4.53 -6.32 -11.43
CA GLY A 70 5.30 -5.42 -12.30
C GLY A 70 5.61 -4.05 -11.68
N ALA A 71 5.14 -3.78 -10.47
CA ALA A 71 5.44 -2.57 -9.71
C ALA A 71 5.43 -2.86 -8.19
N PRO A 72 5.90 -1.92 -7.34
CA PRO A 72 5.79 -2.03 -5.88
C PRO A 72 4.33 -2.14 -5.40
N VAL A 73 4.11 -2.83 -4.29
CA VAL A 73 2.83 -2.80 -3.55
C VAL A 73 2.92 -1.76 -2.44
N HIS A 74 1.90 -0.91 -2.30
CA HIS A 74 1.82 0.07 -1.22
C HIS A 74 0.77 -0.32 -0.19
N ILE A 75 1.11 -0.21 1.09
CA ILE A 75 0.18 -0.47 2.20
C ILE A 75 0.25 0.71 3.17
N ILE A 76 -0.90 1.34 3.43
CA ILE A 76 -1.08 2.23 4.57
C ILE A 76 -1.55 1.40 5.75
N THR A 77 -0.87 1.49 6.88
CA THR A 77 -1.25 0.85 8.15
C THR A 77 -1.17 1.88 9.30
N GLY A 78 -1.88 3.01 9.16
CA GLY A 78 -1.83 4.12 10.12
C GLY A 78 -2.94 4.11 11.19
N SER A 79 -3.88 3.17 11.16
CA SER A 79 -4.99 3.09 12.13
C SER A 79 -4.64 2.41 13.47
N ALA A 80 -3.54 2.79 14.11
CA ALA A 80 -3.12 2.18 15.38
C ALA A 80 -3.82 2.73 16.64
N GLY A 81 -4.65 3.78 16.53
CA GLY A 81 -5.37 4.37 17.67
C GLY A 81 -5.08 5.86 17.96
N CYS A 82 -4.85 6.69 16.93
CA CYS A 82 -4.56 8.10 17.14
C CYS A 82 -5.70 8.84 17.84
N LYS A 83 -5.38 9.79 18.73
CA LYS A 83 -6.35 10.62 19.47
C LYS A 83 -7.25 11.48 18.56
N GLU A 84 -6.81 11.73 17.32
CA GLU A 84 -7.52 12.53 16.32
C GLU A 84 -8.65 11.73 15.65
N GLY A 85 -8.74 10.43 15.91
CA GLY A 85 -9.73 9.54 15.31
C GLY A 85 -9.29 9.01 13.94
N HIS A 86 -10.26 8.45 13.21
CA HIS A 86 -10.04 7.85 11.90
C HIS A 86 -9.94 8.88 10.78
N SER A 87 -9.13 8.54 9.78
CA SER A 87 -9.10 9.19 8.47
C SER A 87 -10.35 8.83 7.66
N HIS A 88 -10.67 9.61 6.63
CA HIS A 88 -11.91 9.45 5.88
C HIS A 88 -11.66 9.12 4.42
N PHE A 89 -12.07 7.93 3.99
CA PHE A 89 -11.95 7.56 2.58
C PHE A 89 -12.74 8.48 1.64
N LYS A 90 -12.20 8.71 0.44
CA LYS A 90 -12.93 9.20 -0.72
C LYS A 90 -14.08 8.24 -1.07
N ASP A 91 -15.22 8.81 -1.43
CA ASP A 91 -16.44 8.05 -1.76
C ASP A 91 -16.22 7.08 -2.92
N HIS A 92 -15.41 7.50 -3.90
CA HIS A 92 -14.99 6.69 -5.03
C HIS A 92 -13.50 6.32 -4.87
N PRO A 93 -13.17 5.05 -4.60
CA PRO A 93 -11.77 4.62 -4.55
C PRO A 93 -11.11 4.75 -5.92
N ALA A 94 -9.82 5.07 -5.93
CA ALA A 94 -9.02 4.97 -7.14
C ALA A 94 -8.95 3.50 -7.62
N PRO A 95 -8.80 3.24 -8.93
CA PRO A 95 -8.76 1.88 -9.48
C PRO A 95 -7.66 0.97 -8.91
N TRP A 96 -6.60 1.57 -8.35
CA TRP A 96 -5.50 0.85 -7.73
C TRP A 96 -5.76 0.45 -6.27
N SER A 97 -6.84 0.93 -5.64
CA SER A 97 -7.19 0.56 -4.27
C SER A 97 -7.82 -0.84 -4.24
N ALA A 98 -7.15 -1.79 -3.58
CA ALA A 98 -7.57 -3.19 -3.55
C ALA A 98 -8.40 -3.54 -2.30
N PHE A 99 -8.03 -3.01 -1.14
CA PHE A 99 -8.75 -3.20 0.12
C PHE A 99 -8.63 -1.98 1.01
N ARG A 100 -9.69 -1.66 1.76
CA ARG A 100 -9.80 -0.49 2.63
C ARG A 100 -10.50 -0.85 3.94
N SER A 101 -10.00 -0.34 5.05
CA SER A 101 -10.69 -0.39 6.34
C SER A 101 -10.38 0.88 7.14
N SER A 102 -11.41 1.47 7.73
CA SER A 102 -11.25 2.61 8.64
C SER A 102 -11.10 2.16 10.09
N ASP A 103 -11.21 0.88 10.38
CA ASP A 103 -11.21 0.37 11.76
C ASP A 103 -9.78 0.40 12.34
N TYR A 104 -9.70 0.49 13.67
CA TYR A 104 -8.41 0.37 14.34
C TYR A 104 -7.83 -1.02 14.20
N GLY A 105 -6.51 -1.09 14.02
CA GLY A 105 -5.82 -2.34 13.81
C GLY A 105 -4.32 -2.21 13.68
N TYR A 106 -3.69 -3.32 13.32
CA TYR A 106 -2.26 -3.38 13.04
C TYR A 106 -1.96 -4.46 11.99
N THR A 107 -0.93 -4.22 11.20
CA THR A 107 -0.42 -5.20 10.23
C THR A 107 0.59 -6.13 10.91
N ARG A 108 0.48 -7.44 10.67
CA ARG A 108 1.54 -8.42 10.93
C ARG A 108 2.25 -8.73 9.63
N PHE A 109 3.57 -8.79 9.66
CA PHE A 109 4.43 -9.04 8.51
C PHE A 109 5.32 -10.25 8.80
N GLU A 110 5.36 -11.22 7.90
CA GLU A 110 6.19 -12.41 7.99
C GLU A 110 6.95 -12.64 6.68
N ALA A 111 8.28 -12.55 6.74
CA ALA A 111 9.15 -12.99 5.65
C ALA A 111 9.43 -14.48 5.79
N HIS A 112 8.71 -15.30 5.02
CA HIS A 112 8.81 -16.77 5.11
C HIS A 112 10.10 -17.31 4.51
N ASN A 113 10.53 -16.75 3.38
CA ASN A 113 11.75 -17.13 2.68
C ASN A 113 12.17 -16.02 1.70
N LYS A 114 13.15 -16.31 0.83
CA LYS A 114 13.69 -15.34 -0.14
C LYS A 114 12.68 -14.86 -1.20
N THR A 115 11.57 -15.57 -1.39
CA THR A 115 10.59 -15.29 -2.45
C THR A 115 9.19 -15.01 -1.93
N HIS A 116 8.90 -15.24 -0.65
CA HIS A 116 7.55 -15.13 -0.09
C HIS A 116 7.51 -14.25 1.17
N VAL A 117 6.64 -13.25 1.10
CA VAL A 117 6.20 -12.46 2.25
C VAL A 117 4.70 -12.67 2.44
N TYR A 118 4.28 -12.88 3.68
CA TYR A 118 2.88 -12.89 4.08
C TYR A 118 2.60 -11.67 4.95
N MET A 119 1.44 -11.06 4.74
CA MET A 119 0.94 -9.96 5.56
C MET A 119 -0.53 -10.16 5.89
N GLU A 120 -0.92 -9.74 7.08
CA GLU A 120 -2.32 -9.71 7.50
C GLU A 120 -2.63 -8.43 8.30
N GLN A 121 -3.81 -7.86 8.08
CA GLN A 121 -4.34 -6.76 8.87
C GLN A 121 -5.28 -7.30 9.94
N VAL A 122 -4.93 -7.05 11.19
CA VAL A 122 -5.72 -7.44 12.36
C VAL A 122 -6.56 -6.26 12.82
N ASN A 123 -7.86 -6.47 12.94
CA ASN A 123 -8.81 -5.48 13.41
C ASN A 123 -9.07 -5.66 14.92
N VAL A 124 -8.78 -4.64 15.71
CA VAL A 124 -8.95 -4.71 17.17
C VAL A 124 -10.37 -4.40 17.63
N GLU A 125 -11.15 -3.69 16.82
CA GLU A 125 -12.57 -3.40 17.07
C GLU A 125 -13.45 -4.62 16.79
N GLN A 126 -12.95 -5.57 15.99
CA GLN A 126 -13.58 -6.85 15.68
C GLN A 126 -12.89 -8.02 16.42
N ASN A 127 -12.54 -7.81 17.70
CA ASN A 127 -11.96 -8.83 18.59
C ASN A 127 -10.68 -9.51 18.05
N GLY A 128 -9.85 -8.78 17.30
CA GLY A 128 -8.60 -9.31 16.73
C GLY A 128 -8.80 -10.16 15.48
N GLN A 129 -9.92 -10.01 14.76
CA GLN A 129 -10.15 -10.69 13.48
C GLN A 129 -9.16 -10.21 12.42
N VAL A 130 -8.64 -11.14 11.61
CA VAL A 130 -7.91 -10.81 10.38
C VAL A 130 -8.93 -10.41 9.32
N ILE A 131 -8.87 -9.15 8.88
CA ILE A 131 -9.82 -8.57 7.91
C ILE A 131 -9.26 -8.49 6.49
N ASP A 132 -7.95 -8.56 6.35
CA ASP A 132 -7.27 -8.62 5.06
C ASP A 132 -5.97 -9.40 5.18
N SER A 133 -5.57 -10.05 4.09
CA SER A 133 -4.28 -10.75 4.00
C SER A 133 -3.76 -10.80 2.57
N LEU A 134 -2.45 -10.89 2.40
CA LEU A 134 -1.84 -11.11 1.10
C LEU A 134 -0.57 -11.96 1.18
N TRP A 135 -0.34 -12.72 0.13
CA TRP A 135 0.97 -13.27 -0.19
C TRP A 135 1.60 -12.43 -1.30
N LEU A 136 2.76 -11.83 -1.01
CA LEU A 136 3.59 -11.18 -2.00
C LEU A 136 4.69 -12.17 -2.39
N VAL A 137 4.63 -12.63 -3.63
CA VAL A 137 5.55 -13.64 -4.16
C VAL A 137 6.41 -13.03 -5.24
N LYS A 138 7.72 -13.14 -5.09
CA LYS A 138 8.72 -12.66 -6.06
C LYS A 138 9.78 -13.73 -6.27
N ASP A 139 9.76 -14.38 -7.44
CA ASP A 139 10.69 -15.46 -7.75
C ASP A 139 12.12 -14.95 -7.92
N LEU A 140 12.26 -13.74 -8.45
CA LEU A 140 13.53 -13.06 -8.67
C LEU A 140 13.39 -11.58 -8.33
N HIS A 141 14.15 -11.12 -7.33
CA HIS A 141 14.27 -9.71 -7.01
C HIS A 141 15.14 -9.00 -8.06
N LYS A 142 14.57 -7.96 -8.69
CA LYS A 142 15.21 -7.13 -9.71
C LYS A 142 14.44 -5.80 -9.84
N PRO A 143 15.07 -4.75 -10.40
CA PRO A 143 14.37 -3.53 -10.80
C PRO A 143 13.16 -3.81 -11.70
N TYR A 144 12.17 -2.92 -11.66
CA TYR A 144 10.98 -3.01 -12.49
C TYR A 144 11.21 -2.38 -13.87
N ASP A 145 10.75 -3.08 -14.92
CA ASP A 145 10.83 -2.65 -16.32
C ASP A 145 9.46 -2.11 -16.76
N ILE A 146 9.19 -0.85 -16.41
CA ILE A 146 7.93 -0.13 -16.62
C ILE A 146 8.16 1.30 -17.12
#